data_AF-A0AB33ES89-F1
#
_entry.id   AF-A0AB33ES89-F1
#
_cell.length_a   1.000
_cell.length_b   1.000
_cell.length_c   1.000
_cell.angle_alpha   90.00
_cell.angle_beta   90.00
_cell.angle_gamma   90.00
#
_symmetry.space_group_name_H-M   'P 1'
#
loop_
_entity.id
_entity.type
_entity.pdbx_description
1 polymer ?
#
loop_
_entity_poly.entity_id
_entity_poly.type
_entity_poly.pdbx_seq_one_letter_code
_entity_poly.pdbx_strand_id
1 'polypeptide(L)'
;MSNQPGSSTAAEPDQPEVVDVAPAVGRPEYASGALPLALLSIAWLAAMLWSTREAITSTAAGVTAISLSAYALPGVITAALVTGATVALAATNRLGRATLRFLATVGAGLLVGLVAAVAINLTYADNATTNTIAGTTAAAAIIGGAAAGARQARVVAAIAAATLAAQVFVVLFSRARDPLSDLFGAGETQQSVLDAAKWVSRTESLLAGLVAGLVAYLYLAWSRRRAERRHGAAAPLRWPAYLVAGAGAGLLLLLTEVIIRIGGRGLLDLAAALSEADQVAQTALGTSRVDNGIWVLFVGALTTLIVFGRTLGPRPVEEEDEPAS
;
A
#
# COMPACT_ATOMS: atom_id res chain seq x y z
N MET A 1 -44.41 69.99 34.03
CA MET A 1 -45.14 68.70 33.90
C MET A 1 -44.42 67.93 32.79
N SER A 2 -43.51 67.02 33.18
CA SER A 2 -42.69 66.25 32.23
C SER A 2 -43.35 64.91 31.95
N ASN A 3 -43.56 64.59 30.67
CA ASN A 3 -43.96 63.28 30.21
C ASN A 3 -42.72 62.41 30.03
N GLN A 4 -42.71 61.26 30.70
CA GLN A 4 -41.66 60.24 30.69
C GLN A 4 -42.10 59.11 29.75
N PRO A 5 -41.34 58.72 28.71
CA PRO A 5 -41.60 57.48 28.00
C PRO A 5 -40.94 56.30 28.73
N GLY A 6 -41.73 55.25 28.95
CA GLY A 6 -41.30 54.00 29.57
C GLY A 6 -40.21 53.31 28.75
N SER A 7 -39.08 53.03 29.41
CA SER A 7 -38.07 52.09 28.96
C SER A 7 -38.60 50.67 29.17
N SER A 8 -38.99 50.00 28.09
CA SER A 8 -39.21 48.56 28.08
C SER A 8 -37.88 47.88 27.81
N THR A 9 -37.27 47.33 28.86
CA THR A 9 -36.07 46.50 28.77
C THR A 9 -36.49 45.12 28.28
N ALA A 10 -36.40 44.88 26.98
CA ALA A 10 -36.49 43.53 26.43
C ALA A 10 -35.22 42.77 26.86
N ALA A 11 -35.40 41.65 27.56
CA ALA A 11 -34.31 40.74 27.90
C ALA A 11 -33.67 40.21 26.61
N GLU A 12 -32.39 40.46 26.46
CA GLU A 12 -31.55 39.91 25.40
C GLU A 12 -31.44 38.39 25.62
N PRO A 13 -31.74 37.54 24.61
CA PRO A 13 -31.62 36.11 24.79
C PRO A 13 -30.14 35.74 24.95
N ASP A 14 -29.86 34.96 26.00
CA ASP A 14 -28.57 34.32 26.25
C ASP A 14 -28.00 33.74 24.95
N GLN A 15 -27.00 34.42 24.37
CA GLN A 15 -26.19 33.83 23.32
C GLN A 15 -25.40 32.70 23.97
N PRO A 16 -25.41 31.48 23.41
CA PRO A 16 -24.61 30.40 23.94
C PRO A 16 -23.13 30.82 23.89
N GLU A 17 -22.52 30.87 25.06
CA GLU A 17 -21.09 31.06 25.25
C GLU A 17 -20.36 30.07 24.34
N VAL A 18 -19.78 30.58 23.25
CA VAL A 18 -18.93 29.79 22.36
C VAL A 18 -17.70 29.46 23.18
N VAL A 19 -17.74 28.30 23.86
CA VAL A 19 -16.57 27.73 24.49
C VAL A 19 -15.54 27.57 23.39
N ASP A 20 -14.56 28.46 23.39
CA ASP A 20 -13.44 28.46 22.48
C ASP A 20 -12.59 27.24 22.86
N VAL A 21 -12.97 26.07 22.34
CA VAL A 21 -12.23 24.83 22.52
C VAL A 21 -10.93 25.03 21.75
N ALA A 22 -9.90 25.48 22.47
CA ALA A 22 -8.55 25.56 21.98
C ALA A 22 -8.24 24.29 21.17
N PRO A 23 -7.75 24.40 19.92
CA PRO A 23 -7.57 23.25 19.06
C PRO A 23 -6.66 22.27 19.79
N ALA A 24 -7.22 21.11 20.16
CA ALA A 24 -6.48 20.05 20.81
C ALA A 24 -5.23 19.79 19.96
N VAL A 25 -4.06 20.18 20.47
CA VAL A 25 -2.78 19.96 19.81
C VAL A 25 -2.68 18.46 19.60
N GLY A 26 -2.98 18.04 18.37
CA GLY A 26 -3.29 16.66 18.05
C GLY A 26 -2.13 15.77 18.44
N ARG A 27 -2.34 14.92 19.46
CA ARG A 27 -1.34 13.91 19.84
C ARG A 27 -1.00 13.09 18.58
N PRO A 28 0.28 12.82 18.31
CA PRO A 28 0.67 12.06 17.13
C PRO A 28 -0.07 10.72 17.09
N GLU A 29 -0.77 10.45 16.00
CA GLU A 29 -1.46 9.18 15.80
C GLU A 29 -0.44 8.05 15.62
N TYR A 30 -0.44 7.10 16.55
CA TYR A 30 0.44 5.94 16.50
C TYR A 30 -0.09 4.85 15.56
N ALA A 31 0.79 4.22 14.78
CA ALA A 31 0.50 3.01 14.03
C ALA A 31 0.51 1.79 14.99
N SER A 32 -0.67 1.25 15.29
CA SER A 32 -0.79 0.07 16.17
C SER A 32 -0.18 -1.17 15.50
N GLY A 33 0.70 -1.89 16.20
CA GLY A 33 1.31 -3.10 15.63
C GLY A 33 2.36 -2.83 14.54
N ALA A 34 2.99 -1.65 14.53
CA ALA A 34 4.07 -1.37 13.58
C ALA A 34 5.24 -2.37 13.69
N LEU A 35 5.61 -2.79 14.90
CA LEU A 35 6.69 -3.78 15.11
C LEU A 35 6.39 -5.15 14.48
N PRO A 36 5.27 -5.85 14.77
CA PRO A 36 4.98 -7.12 14.11
C PRO A 36 4.82 -6.97 12.60
N LEU A 37 4.28 -5.84 12.12
CA LEU A 37 4.18 -5.57 10.69
C LEU A 37 5.58 -5.40 10.04
N ALA A 38 6.51 -4.72 10.72
CA ALA A 38 7.90 -4.59 10.29
C ALA A 38 8.61 -5.94 10.22
N LEU A 39 8.45 -6.78 11.25
CA LEU A 39 9.01 -8.13 11.26
C LEU A 39 8.47 -8.99 10.12
N LEU A 40 7.15 -8.96 9.89
CA LEU A 40 6.51 -9.67 8.77
C LEU A 40 7.01 -9.18 7.41
N SER A 41 7.16 -7.87 7.22
CA SER A 41 7.68 -7.33 5.96
C SER A 41 9.15 -7.63 5.75
N ILE A 42 9.98 -7.62 6.80
CA ILE A 42 11.40 -8.03 6.71
C ILE A 42 11.48 -9.50 6.30
N ALA A 43 10.70 -10.37 6.95
CA ALA A 43 10.64 -11.78 6.59
C ALA A 43 10.16 -11.97 5.15
N TRP A 44 9.17 -11.19 4.70
CA TRP A 44 8.69 -11.21 3.32
C TRP A 44 9.75 -10.75 2.32
N LEU A 45 10.45 -9.64 2.59
CA LEU A 45 11.54 -9.16 1.74
C LEU A 45 12.67 -10.20 1.65
N ALA A 46 13.05 -10.80 2.77
CA ALA A 46 14.03 -11.88 2.79
C ALA A 46 13.57 -13.09 1.96
N ALA A 47 12.29 -13.49 2.08
CA ALA A 47 11.71 -14.57 1.28
C ALA A 47 11.70 -14.25 -0.22
N MET A 48 11.41 -13.00 -0.61
CA MET A 48 11.45 -12.56 -1.99
C MET A 48 12.87 -12.57 -2.56
N LEU A 49 13.85 -12.04 -1.81
CA LEU A 49 15.27 -12.07 -2.21
C LEU A 49 15.77 -13.51 -2.35
N TRP A 50 15.38 -14.39 -1.44
CA TRP A 50 15.70 -15.82 -1.50
C TRP A 50 15.05 -16.50 -2.71
N SER A 51 13.76 -16.25 -2.96
CA SER A 51 13.02 -16.77 -4.11
C SER A 51 13.67 -16.33 -5.44
N THR A 52 14.05 -15.06 -5.55
CA THR A 52 14.79 -14.54 -6.72
C THR A 52 16.13 -15.24 -6.88
N ARG A 53 16.85 -15.51 -5.78
CA ARG A 53 18.12 -16.24 -5.82
C ARG A 53 17.94 -17.64 -6.36
N GLU A 54 16.99 -18.41 -5.80
CA GLU A 54 16.71 -19.78 -6.23
C GLU A 54 16.30 -19.83 -7.71
N ALA A 55 15.51 -18.86 -8.19
CA ALA A 55 15.15 -18.76 -9.61
C ALA A 55 16.39 -18.54 -10.51
N ILE A 56 17.33 -17.72 -10.07
CA ILE A 56 18.56 -17.44 -10.82
C ILE A 56 19.53 -18.62 -10.77
N THR A 57 19.72 -19.26 -9.60
CA THR A 57 20.67 -20.37 -9.43
C THR A 57 20.16 -21.69 -10.02
N SER A 58 18.85 -21.95 -10.00
CA SER A 58 18.26 -23.12 -10.67
C SER A 58 18.32 -23.03 -12.20
N THR A 59 18.39 -21.81 -12.75
CA THR A 59 18.48 -21.55 -14.20
C THR A 59 19.93 -21.35 -14.65
N ALA A 60 20.91 -21.99 -13.99
CA ALA A 60 22.32 -21.90 -14.34
C ALA A 60 22.66 -22.60 -15.67
N ALA A 61 22.17 -22.07 -16.79
CA ALA A 61 22.69 -22.19 -18.15
C ALA A 61 21.95 -21.24 -19.12
N GLY A 62 22.34 -19.95 -19.18
CA GLY A 62 22.10 -19.10 -20.35
C GLY A 62 21.11 -17.91 -20.20
N VAL A 63 20.72 -17.36 -21.37
CA VAL A 63 19.93 -16.12 -21.59
C VAL A 63 18.60 -16.10 -20.84
N THR A 64 18.04 -17.26 -20.50
CA THR A 64 16.80 -17.43 -19.72
C THR A 64 16.90 -16.93 -18.26
N ALA A 65 18.09 -16.92 -17.67
CA ALA A 65 18.30 -16.43 -16.29
C ALA A 65 18.08 -14.91 -16.16
N ILE A 66 18.41 -14.14 -17.20
CA ILE A 66 18.22 -12.69 -17.24
C ILE A 66 16.73 -12.36 -17.31
N SER A 67 15.97 -13.02 -18.19
CA SER A 67 14.52 -12.83 -18.28
C SER A 67 13.82 -13.20 -16.97
N LEU A 68 14.15 -14.34 -16.34
CA LEU A 68 13.59 -14.74 -15.03
C LEU A 68 13.92 -13.78 -13.89
N SER A 69 15.12 -13.22 -13.86
CA SER A 69 15.48 -12.18 -12.88
C SER A 69 14.63 -10.92 -13.06
N ALA A 70 14.34 -10.51 -14.31
CA ALA A 70 13.46 -9.40 -14.61
C ALA A 70 12.00 -9.64 -14.17
N TYR A 71 11.53 -10.90 -14.18
CA TYR A 71 10.20 -11.27 -13.68
C TYR A 71 10.07 -11.18 -12.16
N ALA A 72 11.14 -11.44 -11.40
CA ALA A 72 11.10 -11.43 -9.94
C ALA A 72 11.25 -10.02 -9.33
N LEU A 73 11.84 -9.08 -10.08
CA LEU A 73 12.14 -7.73 -9.63
C LEU A 73 10.96 -6.92 -9.09
N PRO A 74 9.78 -6.90 -9.75
CA PRO A 74 8.65 -6.11 -9.25
C PRO A 74 8.23 -6.51 -7.83
N GLY A 75 8.29 -7.80 -7.52
CA GLY A 75 7.98 -8.31 -6.20
C GLY A 75 9.00 -7.85 -5.14
N VAL A 76 10.30 -7.88 -5.46
CA VAL A 76 11.36 -7.41 -4.56
C VAL A 76 11.24 -5.90 -4.29
N ILE A 77 11.00 -5.11 -5.33
CA ILE A 77 10.87 -3.65 -5.23
C ILE A 77 9.64 -3.27 -4.39
N THR A 78 8.49 -3.94 -4.62
CA THR A 78 7.29 -3.74 -3.80
C THR A 78 7.52 -4.15 -2.35
N ALA A 79 8.19 -5.28 -2.11
CA ALA A 79 8.54 -5.74 -0.77
C ALA A 79 9.48 -4.75 -0.05
N ALA A 80 10.43 -4.16 -0.77
CA ALA A 80 11.34 -3.14 -0.22
C ALA A 80 10.60 -1.84 0.13
N LEU A 81 9.70 -1.36 -0.73
CA LEU A 81 8.80 -0.23 -0.43
C LEU A 81 8.03 -0.46 0.87
N VAL A 82 7.37 -1.63 0.99
CA VAL A 82 6.58 -1.98 2.18
C VAL A 82 7.48 -2.08 3.41
N THR A 83 8.62 -2.75 3.31
CA THR A 83 9.56 -2.94 4.43
C THR A 83 10.15 -1.62 4.92
N GLY A 84 10.54 -0.73 4.00
CA GLY A 84 10.99 0.61 4.35
C GLY A 84 9.94 1.39 5.13
N ALA A 85 8.68 1.34 4.69
CA ALA A 85 7.57 2.01 5.37
C ALA A 85 7.30 1.44 6.77
N THR A 86 7.21 0.12 6.90
CA THR A 86 6.85 -0.54 8.18
C THR A 86 7.97 -0.44 9.22
N VAL A 87 9.23 -0.57 8.81
CA VAL A 87 10.40 -0.38 9.69
C VAL A 87 10.49 1.07 10.14
N ALA A 88 10.28 2.03 9.22
CA ALA A 88 10.23 3.45 9.56
C ALA A 88 9.09 3.76 10.55
N LEU A 89 7.89 3.21 10.35
CA LEU A 89 6.78 3.34 11.31
C LEU A 89 7.13 2.73 12.68
N ALA A 90 7.79 1.58 12.71
CA ALA A 90 8.20 0.93 13.95
C ALA A 90 9.24 1.76 14.72
N ALA A 91 10.23 2.32 14.01
CA ALA A 91 11.31 3.12 14.58
C ALA A 91 10.84 4.50 15.08
N THR A 92 9.88 5.12 14.38
CA THR A 92 9.53 6.52 14.60
C THR A 92 8.20 6.75 15.30
N ASN A 93 7.46 5.68 15.63
CA ASN A 93 6.14 5.76 16.26
C ASN A 93 6.13 6.69 17.49
N ARG A 94 7.20 6.77 18.28
CA ARG A 94 7.29 7.60 19.50
C ARG A 94 7.75 9.05 19.28
N LEU A 95 8.12 9.42 18.06
CA LEU A 95 8.68 10.75 17.76
C LEU A 95 7.57 11.78 17.58
N GLY A 96 7.54 12.80 18.44
CA GLY A 96 6.54 13.88 18.38
C GLY A 96 6.87 15.03 17.44
N ARG A 97 8.16 15.29 17.14
CA ARG A 97 8.58 16.41 16.27
C ARG A 97 8.52 15.99 14.80
N ALA A 98 7.70 16.68 14.00
CA ALA A 98 7.46 16.34 12.59
C ALA A 98 8.75 16.24 11.76
N THR A 99 9.68 17.19 11.89
CA THR A 99 10.95 17.20 11.16
C THR A 99 11.85 16.04 11.55
N LEU A 100 12.03 15.78 12.86
CA LEU A 100 12.83 14.65 13.34
C LEU A 100 12.20 13.32 12.94
N ARG A 101 10.86 13.23 12.99
CA ARG A 101 10.13 12.05 12.55
C ARG A 101 10.38 11.79 11.07
N PHE A 102 10.26 12.81 10.22
CA PHE A 102 10.52 12.67 8.78
C PHE A 102 11.98 12.27 8.48
N LEU A 103 12.96 12.91 9.11
CA LEU A 103 14.37 12.53 8.95
C LEU A 103 14.64 11.10 9.43
N ALA A 104 14.07 10.71 10.56
CA ALA A 104 14.21 9.36 11.08
C ALA A 104 13.49 8.32 10.21
N THR A 105 12.34 8.63 9.61
CA THR A 105 11.65 7.70 8.71
C THR A 105 12.41 7.50 7.41
N VAL A 106 12.97 8.57 6.83
CA VAL A 106 13.86 8.49 5.65
C VAL A 106 15.14 7.71 6.00
N GLY A 107 15.76 8.00 7.14
CA GLY A 107 16.95 7.30 7.61
C GLY A 107 16.72 5.80 7.86
N ALA A 108 15.56 5.43 8.42
CA ALA A 108 15.17 4.03 8.57
C ALA A 108 14.99 3.33 7.21
N GLY A 109 14.34 3.99 6.25
CA GLY A 109 14.23 3.49 4.87
C GLY A 109 15.60 3.31 4.19
N LEU A 110 16.52 4.26 4.39
CA LEU A 110 17.90 4.18 3.91
C LEU A 110 18.65 2.98 4.50
N LEU A 111 18.54 2.75 5.81
CA LEU A 111 19.17 1.60 6.47
C LEU A 111 18.64 0.28 5.92
N VAL A 112 17.32 0.14 5.76
CA VAL A 112 16.71 -1.04 5.13
C VAL A 112 17.23 -1.21 3.70
N GLY A 113 17.29 -0.13 2.92
CA GLY A 113 17.79 -0.15 1.55
C GLY A 113 19.25 -0.57 1.45
N LEU A 114 20.11 -0.07 2.34
CA LEU A 114 21.52 -0.44 2.40
C LEU A 114 21.70 -1.92 2.75
N VAL A 115 20.95 -2.42 3.75
CA VAL A 115 21.00 -3.84 4.13
C VAL A 115 20.54 -4.73 2.97
N ALA A 116 19.46 -4.36 2.28
CA ALA A 116 18.97 -5.10 1.11
C ALA A 116 19.99 -5.06 -0.05
N ALA A 117 20.58 -3.91 -0.34
CA ALA A 117 21.60 -3.75 -1.38
C ALA A 117 22.85 -4.60 -1.08
N VAL A 118 23.33 -4.59 0.17
CA VAL A 118 24.44 -5.44 0.60
C VAL A 118 24.08 -6.91 0.46
N ALA A 119 22.88 -7.32 0.89
CA ALA A 119 22.43 -8.70 0.74
C ALA A 119 22.39 -9.14 -0.73
N ILE A 120 21.91 -8.29 -1.63
CA ILE A 120 21.90 -8.53 -3.09
C ILE A 120 23.34 -8.68 -3.59
N ASN A 121 24.22 -7.72 -3.32
CA ASN A 121 25.60 -7.75 -3.82
C ASN A 121 26.44 -8.91 -3.27
N LEU A 122 26.16 -9.39 -2.05
CA LEU A 122 26.83 -10.58 -1.50
C LEU A 122 26.29 -11.90 -2.08
N THR A 123 25.09 -11.88 -2.65
CA THR A 123 24.39 -13.09 -3.11
C THR A 123 24.51 -13.33 -4.61
N TYR A 124 24.65 -12.26 -5.40
CA TYR A 124 24.70 -12.30 -6.86
C TYR A 124 26.09 -11.91 -7.38
N ALA A 125 26.47 -12.41 -8.56
CA ALA A 125 27.76 -12.06 -9.18
C ALA A 125 27.85 -10.55 -9.43
N ASP A 126 29.04 -9.99 -9.21
CA ASP A 126 29.29 -8.56 -9.27
C ASP A 126 29.32 -8.08 -10.73
N ASN A 127 28.21 -7.50 -11.17
CA ASN A 127 28.04 -6.95 -12.52
C ASN A 127 27.08 -5.74 -12.49
N ALA A 128 27.06 -4.97 -13.59
CA ALA A 128 26.25 -3.75 -13.70
C ALA A 128 24.75 -3.99 -13.48
N THR A 129 24.25 -5.17 -13.85
CA THR A 129 22.86 -5.61 -13.67
C THR A 129 22.53 -5.75 -12.19
N THR A 130 23.36 -6.47 -11.42
CA THR A 130 23.20 -6.65 -9.96
C THR A 130 23.19 -5.31 -9.23
N ASN A 131 24.10 -4.39 -9.58
CA ASN A 131 24.17 -3.07 -8.95
C ASN A 131 22.92 -2.21 -9.22
N THR A 132 22.33 -2.32 -10.41
CA THR A 132 21.07 -1.62 -10.74
C THR A 132 19.90 -2.17 -9.91
N ILE A 133 19.83 -3.48 -9.72
CA ILE A 133 18.82 -4.14 -8.89
C ILE A 133 18.96 -3.72 -7.43
N ALA A 134 20.20 -3.73 -6.91
CA ALA A 134 20.50 -3.28 -5.55
C ALA A 134 20.10 -1.81 -5.34
N GLY A 135 20.47 -0.93 -6.27
CA GLY A 135 20.16 0.50 -6.21
C GLY A 135 18.66 0.81 -6.28
N THR A 136 17.92 0.13 -7.17
CA THR A 136 16.46 0.30 -7.28
C THR A 136 15.71 -0.22 -6.05
N THR A 137 16.15 -1.35 -5.51
CA THR A 137 15.62 -1.90 -4.26
C THR A 137 15.89 -0.95 -3.09
N ALA A 138 17.09 -0.37 -3.00
CA ALA A 138 17.42 0.61 -1.98
C ALA A 138 16.58 1.90 -2.11
N ALA A 139 16.43 2.42 -3.33
CA ALA A 139 15.58 3.58 -3.59
C ALA A 139 14.12 3.33 -3.18
N ALA A 140 13.59 2.14 -3.49
CA ALA A 140 12.27 1.71 -3.06
C ALA A 140 12.11 1.72 -1.53
N ALA A 141 13.07 1.16 -0.79
CA ALA A 141 13.03 1.19 0.67
C ALA A 141 13.07 2.61 1.25
N ILE A 142 13.85 3.52 0.65
CA ILE A 142 13.90 4.93 1.03
C ILE A 142 12.55 5.62 0.79
N ILE A 143 11.94 5.40 -0.39
CA ILE A 143 10.62 5.96 -0.73
C ILE A 143 9.55 5.45 0.23
N GLY A 144 9.57 4.16 0.56
CA GLY A 144 8.70 3.56 1.57
C GLY A 144 8.86 4.22 2.93
N GLY A 145 10.12 4.39 3.38
CA GLY A 145 10.44 5.10 4.61
C GLY A 145 9.94 6.55 4.58
N ALA A 146 10.14 7.28 3.49
CA ALA A 146 9.62 8.64 3.34
C ALA A 146 8.09 8.72 3.45
N ALA A 147 7.37 7.76 2.86
CA ALA A 147 5.91 7.67 2.96
C ALA A 147 5.42 7.48 4.41
N ALA A 148 6.17 6.76 5.24
CA ALA A 148 5.89 6.63 6.68
C ALA A 148 5.99 7.94 7.46
N GLY A 149 6.68 8.95 6.91
CA GLY A 149 6.76 10.30 7.49
C GLY A 149 5.44 11.08 7.42
N ALA A 150 4.47 10.62 6.63
CA ALA A 150 3.16 11.26 6.47
C ALA A 150 2.43 11.45 7.81
N ARG A 151 1.54 12.44 7.88
CA ARG A 151 0.79 12.76 9.13
C ARG A 151 -0.05 11.58 9.63
N GLN A 152 -0.55 10.74 8.72
CA GLN A 152 -1.50 9.66 9.04
C GLN A 152 -0.85 8.27 9.09
N ALA A 153 -0.07 8.00 10.14
CA ALA A 153 0.68 6.75 10.32
C ALA A 153 -0.21 5.49 10.25
N ARG A 154 -1.45 5.56 10.75
CA ARG A 154 -2.41 4.44 10.68
C ARG A 154 -2.80 4.07 9.25
N VAL A 155 -2.94 5.06 8.37
CA VAL A 155 -3.25 4.82 6.95
C VAL A 155 -2.06 4.19 6.26
N VAL A 156 -0.85 4.71 6.48
CA VAL A 156 0.37 4.11 5.88
C VAL A 156 0.55 2.65 6.32
N ALA A 157 0.29 2.36 7.60
CA ALA A 157 0.36 0.98 8.09
C ALA A 157 -0.74 0.08 7.50
N ALA A 158 -1.95 0.61 7.28
CA ALA A 158 -3.03 -0.10 6.60
C ALA A 158 -2.67 -0.42 5.14
N ILE A 159 -2.09 0.56 4.43
CA ILE A 159 -1.56 0.39 3.07
C ILE A 159 -0.52 -0.72 3.06
N ALA A 160 0.48 -0.66 3.95
CA ALA A 160 1.52 -1.68 4.04
C ALA A 160 0.97 -3.09 4.33
N ALA A 161 0.02 -3.21 5.27
CA ALA A 161 -0.63 -4.47 5.59
C ALA A 161 -1.44 -5.02 4.40
N ALA A 162 -2.20 -4.17 3.70
CA ALA A 162 -2.96 -4.53 2.52
C ALA A 162 -2.05 -4.99 1.37
N THR A 163 -0.94 -4.29 1.13
CA THR A 163 0.04 -4.67 0.09
C THR A 163 0.75 -5.98 0.43
N LEU A 164 1.10 -6.21 1.70
CA LEU A 164 1.66 -7.49 2.13
C LEU A 164 0.68 -8.63 1.92
N ALA A 165 -0.59 -8.44 2.29
CA ALA A 165 -1.64 -9.43 2.08
C ALA A 165 -1.88 -9.72 0.60
N ALA A 166 -1.90 -8.69 -0.26
CA ALA A 166 -2.04 -8.85 -1.71
C ALA A 166 -0.88 -9.66 -2.31
N GLN A 167 0.35 -9.40 -1.88
CA GLN A 167 1.52 -10.15 -2.35
C GLN A 167 1.48 -11.62 -1.91
N VAL A 168 1.14 -11.89 -0.65
CA VAL A 168 0.96 -13.25 -0.14
C VAL A 168 -0.16 -13.95 -0.92
N PHE A 169 -1.28 -13.25 -1.17
CA PHE A 169 -2.38 -13.79 -1.97
C PHE A 169 -1.92 -14.17 -3.37
N VAL A 170 -1.19 -13.31 -4.09
CA VAL A 170 -0.69 -13.61 -5.44
C VAL A 170 0.20 -14.87 -5.45
N VAL A 171 1.09 -15.01 -4.47
CA VAL A 171 1.91 -16.21 -4.32
C VAL A 171 1.06 -17.46 -4.06
N LEU A 172 0.04 -17.37 -3.21
CA LEU A 172 -0.89 -18.49 -3.00
C LEU A 172 -1.70 -18.81 -4.24
N PHE A 173 -2.19 -17.78 -4.94
CA PHE A 173 -2.98 -17.87 -6.17
C PHE A 173 -2.19 -18.49 -7.33
N SER A 174 -0.86 -18.35 -7.34
CA SER A 174 0.00 -19.01 -8.34
C SER A 174 -0.26 -20.52 -8.47
N ARG A 175 -0.63 -21.20 -7.37
CA ARG A 175 -0.97 -22.64 -7.38
C ARG A 175 -2.31 -22.95 -8.06
N ALA A 176 -3.17 -21.95 -8.22
CA ALA A 176 -4.47 -22.08 -8.85
C ALA A 176 -4.45 -21.62 -10.32
N ARG A 177 -3.32 -21.10 -10.84
CA ARG A 177 -3.25 -20.58 -12.22
C ARG A 177 -3.50 -21.67 -13.26
N ASP A 178 -2.84 -22.81 -13.14
CA ASP A 178 -3.00 -23.93 -14.07
C ASP A 178 -4.45 -24.45 -14.11
N PRO A 179 -5.09 -24.82 -12.97
CA PRO A 179 -6.47 -25.30 -13.01
C PRO A 179 -7.47 -24.21 -13.43
N LEU A 180 -7.20 -22.94 -13.17
CA LEU A 180 -8.04 -21.84 -13.68
C LEU A 180 -7.84 -21.62 -15.18
N SER A 181 -6.63 -21.79 -15.68
CA SER A 181 -6.32 -21.70 -17.11
C SER A 181 -7.10 -22.76 -17.88
N ASP A 182 -7.10 -24.00 -17.38
CA ASP A 182 -7.89 -25.09 -17.94
C ASP A 182 -9.40 -24.78 -17.86
N LEU A 183 -9.87 -24.26 -16.71
CA LEU A 183 -11.28 -23.87 -16.53
C LEU A 183 -11.71 -22.74 -17.48
N PHE A 184 -10.82 -21.80 -17.78
CA PHE A 184 -11.07 -20.71 -18.74
C PHE A 184 -10.85 -21.12 -20.20
N GLY A 185 -10.55 -22.39 -20.47
CA GLY A 185 -10.52 -22.96 -21.81
C GLY A 185 -9.18 -22.89 -22.52
N ALA A 186 -8.06 -22.97 -21.78
CA ALA A 186 -6.75 -23.16 -22.39
C ALA A 186 -6.70 -24.49 -23.16
N GLY A 187 -6.67 -24.42 -24.48
CA GLY A 187 -6.61 -25.58 -25.38
C GLY A 187 -5.30 -25.63 -26.18
N GLU A 188 -5.31 -26.37 -27.29
CA GLU A 188 -4.10 -26.59 -28.10
C GLU A 188 -3.69 -25.38 -28.96
N THR A 189 -4.54 -24.36 -29.07
CA THR A 189 -4.25 -23.17 -29.88
C THR A 189 -3.62 -22.06 -29.03
N GLN A 190 -2.63 -21.35 -29.60
CA GLN A 190 -2.01 -20.19 -28.93
C GLN A 190 -3.04 -19.13 -28.53
N GLN A 191 -4.06 -18.89 -29.36
CA GLN A 191 -5.14 -17.94 -29.06
C GLN A 191 -5.93 -18.34 -27.80
N SER A 192 -6.30 -19.62 -27.68
CA SER A 192 -7.04 -20.12 -26.51
C SER A 192 -6.25 -19.98 -25.20
N VAL A 193 -4.93 -20.26 -25.25
CA VAL A 193 -4.03 -20.08 -24.09
C VAL A 193 -3.92 -18.61 -23.70
N LEU A 194 -3.78 -17.71 -24.68
CA LEU A 194 -3.69 -16.27 -24.43
C LEU A 194 -5.00 -15.70 -23.84
N ASP A 195 -6.15 -16.13 -24.33
CA ASP A 195 -7.44 -15.65 -23.84
C ASP A 195 -7.75 -16.19 -22.43
N ALA A 196 -7.42 -17.46 -22.15
CA ALA A 196 -7.49 -18.02 -20.80
C ALA A 196 -6.57 -17.25 -19.84
N ALA A 197 -5.32 -16.98 -20.23
CA ALA A 197 -4.37 -16.23 -19.42
C ALA A 197 -4.86 -14.81 -19.05
N LYS A 198 -5.55 -14.11 -19.98
CA LYS A 198 -6.18 -12.81 -19.70
C LYS A 198 -7.26 -12.94 -18.62
N TRP A 199 -8.10 -13.97 -18.68
CA TRP A 199 -9.13 -14.22 -17.67
C TRP A 199 -8.54 -14.60 -16.31
N VAL A 200 -7.50 -15.44 -16.28
CA VAL A 200 -6.75 -15.74 -15.05
C VAL A 200 -6.19 -14.46 -14.42
N SER A 201 -5.49 -13.63 -15.19
CA SER A 201 -4.88 -12.37 -14.71
C SER A 201 -5.93 -11.39 -14.19
N ARG A 202 -7.09 -11.30 -14.87
CA ARG A 202 -8.19 -10.43 -14.43
C ARG A 202 -8.79 -10.92 -13.12
N THR A 203 -9.07 -12.22 -13.00
CA THR A 203 -9.58 -12.84 -11.77
C THR A 203 -8.60 -12.66 -10.61
N GLU A 204 -7.30 -12.89 -10.84
CA GLU A 204 -6.24 -12.67 -9.85
C GLU A 204 -6.27 -11.23 -9.33
N SER A 205 -6.32 -10.25 -10.23
CA SER A 205 -6.29 -8.83 -9.86
C SER A 205 -7.54 -8.37 -9.11
N LEU A 206 -8.72 -8.86 -9.51
CA LEU A 206 -9.98 -8.58 -8.80
C LEU A 206 -9.94 -9.14 -7.37
N LEU A 207 -9.49 -10.39 -7.20
CA LEU A 207 -9.39 -11.02 -5.89
C LEU A 207 -8.30 -10.40 -5.02
N ALA A 208 -7.15 -10.05 -5.60
CA ALA A 208 -6.07 -9.35 -4.91
C ALA A 208 -6.55 -7.98 -4.40
N GLY A 209 -7.30 -7.24 -5.22
CA GLY A 209 -7.95 -5.98 -4.81
C GLY A 209 -8.95 -6.17 -3.68
N LEU A 210 -9.79 -7.20 -3.74
CA LEU A 210 -10.74 -7.54 -2.69
C LEU A 210 -10.02 -7.84 -1.37
N VAL A 211 -9.00 -8.70 -1.40
CA VAL A 211 -8.18 -9.05 -0.21
C VAL A 211 -7.51 -7.80 0.36
N ALA A 212 -6.88 -6.97 -0.50
CA ALA A 212 -6.23 -5.74 -0.08
C ALA A 212 -7.22 -4.79 0.62
N GLY A 213 -8.39 -4.56 0.04
CA GLY A 213 -9.41 -3.69 0.61
C GLY A 213 -9.97 -4.19 1.94
N LEU A 214 -10.23 -5.50 2.04
CA LEU A 214 -10.67 -6.11 3.30
C LEU A 214 -9.61 -5.97 4.39
N VAL A 215 -8.34 -6.26 4.09
CA VAL A 215 -7.25 -6.15 5.06
C VAL A 215 -7.01 -4.70 5.46
N ALA A 216 -7.07 -3.75 4.53
CA ALA A 216 -6.98 -2.32 4.83
C ALA A 216 -8.07 -1.89 5.83
N TYR A 217 -9.33 -2.25 5.56
CA TYR A 217 -10.44 -1.98 6.47
C TYR A 217 -10.25 -2.62 7.84
N LEU A 218 -9.95 -3.93 7.87
CA LEU A 218 -9.81 -4.69 9.12
C LEU A 218 -8.66 -4.15 9.97
N TYR A 219 -7.54 -3.77 9.35
CA TYR A 219 -6.43 -3.14 10.03
C TYR A 219 -6.84 -1.81 10.65
N LEU A 220 -7.52 -0.93 9.90
CA LEU A 220 -8.00 0.36 10.41
C LEU A 220 -9.00 0.18 11.55
N ALA A 221 -9.99 -0.71 11.39
CA ALA A 221 -10.99 -1.02 12.41
C ALA A 221 -10.35 -1.59 13.68
N TRP A 222 -9.40 -2.51 13.54
CA TRP A 222 -8.64 -3.07 14.65
C TRP A 222 -7.78 -2.00 15.35
N SER A 223 -7.08 -1.15 14.58
CA SER A 223 -6.22 -0.09 15.11
C SER A 223 -7.03 0.94 15.90
N ARG A 224 -8.24 1.28 15.43
CA ARG A 224 -9.20 2.15 16.10
C ARG A 224 -9.63 1.55 17.43
N ARG A 225 -10.14 0.31 17.42
CA ARG A 225 -10.57 -0.40 18.64
C ARG A 225 -9.43 -0.47 19.67
N ARG A 226 -8.19 -0.68 19.23
CA ARG A 226 -7.02 -0.73 20.12
C ARG A 226 -6.67 0.64 20.71
N ALA A 227 -6.80 1.70 19.92
CA ALA A 227 -6.58 3.06 20.39
C ALA A 227 -7.65 3.49 21.41
N GLU A 228 -8.91 3.18 21.17
CA GLU A 228 -10.03 3.41 22.10
C GLU A 228 -9.78 2.72 23.45
N ARG A 229 -9.40 1.43 23.43
CA ARG A 229 -9.07 0.67 24.66
C ARG A 229 -7.91 1.24 25.47
N ARG A 230 -6.92 1.88 24.83
CA ARG A 230 -5.71 2.39 25.51
C ARG A 230 -5.82 3.84 25.95
N HIS A 231 -6.59 4.65 25.22
CA HIS A 231 -6.59 6.10 25.36
C HIS A 231 -7.98 6.69 25.57
N GLY A 232 -9.01 5.86 25.74
CA GLY A 232 -10.40 6.26 25.99
C GLY A 232 -11.15 6.72 24.75
N ALA A 233 -10.51 7.50 23.87
CA ALA A 233 -11.07 7.95 22.61
C ALA A 233 -10.04 7.89 21.47
N ALA A 234 -10.47 7.44 20.30
CA ALA A 234 -9.68 7.53 19.07
C ALA A 234 -10.30 8.59 18.15
N ALA A 235 -9.46 9.49 17.63
CA ALA A 235 -9.89 10.41 16.59
C ALA A 235 -10.46 9.62 15.39
N PRO A 236 -11.69 9.93 14.93
CA PRO A 236 -12.28 9.23 13.81
C PRO A 236 -11.55 9.59 12.51
N LEU A 237 -11.19 8.57 11.73
CA LEU A 237 -10.71 8.76 10.36
C LEU A 237 -11.89 9.17 9.47
N ARG A 238 -11.67 10.18 8.64
CA ARG A 238 -12.64 10.57 7.59
C ARG A 238 -12.66 9.55 6.45
N TRP A 239 -13.76 9.49 5.71
CA TRP A 239 -13.94 8.55 4.59
C TRP A 239 -12.78 8.54 3.55
N PRO A 240 -12.08 9.65 3.22
CA PRO A 240 -11.00 9.61 2.25
C PRO A 240 -9.81 8.77 2.72
N ALA A 241 -9.61 8.65 4.04
CA ALA A 241 -8.54 7.83 4.59
C ALA A 241 -8.80 6.33 4.37
N TYR A 242 -10.07 5.89 4.42
CA TYR A 242 -10.47 4.53 4.07
C TYR A 242 -10.30 4.28 2.57
N LEU A 243 -10.70 5.24 1.72
CA LEU A 243 -10.47 5.15 0.27
C LEU A 243 -8.98 4.96 -0.05
N VAL A 244 -8.12 5.83 0.50
CA VAL A 244 -6.67 5.80 0.27
C VAL A 244 -6.05 4.52 0.82
N ALA A 245 -6.46 4.05 2.00
CA ALA A 245 -5.98 2.79 2.56
C ALA A 245 -6.34 1.59 1.66
N GLY A 246 -7.58 1.55 1.16
CA GLY A 246 -8.03 0.51 0.23
C GLY A 246 -7.33 0.54 -1.12
N ALA A 247 -7.13 1.74 -1.68
CA ALA A 247 -6.39 1.96 -2.92
C ALA A 247 -4.89 1.67 -2.79
N GLY A 248 -4.37 1.63 -1.55
CA GLY A 248 -2.95 1.65 -1.23
C GLY A 248 -2.12 0.56 -1.89
N ALA A 249 -2.63 -0.66 -1.92
CA ALA A 249 -1.93 -1.77 -2.56
C ALA A 249 -1.72 -1.52 -4.05
N GLY A 250 -2.78 -1.13 -4.77
CA GLY A 250 -2.69 -0.78 -6.18
C GLY A 250 -1.81 0.44 -6.45
N LEU A 251 -1.89 1.48 -5.60
CA LEU A 251 -0.99 2.64 -5.68
C LEU A 251 0.49 2.25 -5.55
N LEU A 252 0.83 1.32 -4.64
CA LEU A 252 2.20 0.85 -4.49
C LEU A 252 2.66 -0.04 -5.65
N LEU A 253 1.76 -0.82 -6.27
CA LEU A 253 2.06 -1.56 -7.49
C LEU A 253 2.35 -0.61 -8.67
N LEU A 254 1.54 0.43 -8.83
CA LEU A 254 1.78 1.46 -9.86
C LEU A 254 3.07 2.25 -9.61
N LEU A 255 3.35 2.60 -8.34
CA LEU A 255 4.60 3.23 -7.95
C LEU A 255 5.81 2.33 -8.23
N THR A 256 5.67 1.02 -7.99
CA THR A 256 6.70 0.04 -8.32
C THR A 256 7.00 0.04 -9.82
N GLU A 257 5.97 0.07 -10.66
CA GLU A 257 6.17 0.15 -12.11
C GLU A 257 6.87 1.47 -12.52
N VAL A 258 6.55 2.60 -11.88
CA VAL A 258 7.28 3.86 -12.09
C VAL A 258 8.75 3.73 -11.69
N ILE A 259 9.05 3.11 -10.54
CA ILE A 259 10.42 2.87 -10.08
C ILE A 259 11.18 1.99 -11.07
N ILE A 260 10.55 0.92 -11.58
CA ILE A 260 11.13 0.05 -12.59
C ILE A 260 11.42 0.82 -13.89
N ARG A 261 10.48 1.64 -14.36
CA ARG A 261 10.65 2.43 -15.59
C ARG A 261 11.71 3.52 -15.46
N ILE A 262 11.97 4.02 -14.26
CA ILE A 262 12.99 5.05 -14.04
C ILE A 262 14.35 4.41 -13.77
N GLY A 263 14.42 3.51 -12.79
CA GLY A 263 15.67 2.92 -12.32
C GLY A 263 16.14 1.70 -13.12
N GLY A 264 15.26 1.04 -13.87
CA GLY A 264 15.58 -0.12 -14.72
C GLY A 264 15.90 0.23 -16.17
N ARG A 265 15.89 1.51 -16.57
CA ARG A 265 16.10 1.95 -17.97
C ARG A 265 17.36 1.33 -18.60
N GLY A 266 18.51 1.41 -17.93
CA GLY A 266 19.75 0.81 -18.45
C GLY A 266 19.69 -0.72 -18.60
N LEU A 267 18.89 -1.40 -17.78
CA LEU A 267 18.69 -2.86 -17.80
C LEU A 267 17.71 -3.28 -18.90
N LEU A 268 16.66 -2.48 -19.11
CA LEU A 268 15.67 -2.66 -20.17
C LEU A 268 16.26 -2.36 -21.55
N ASP A 269 17.15 -1.38 -21.67
CA ASP A 269 17.88 -1.08 -22.90
C ASP A 269 18.87 -2.19 -23.26
N LEU A 270 19.56 -2.77 -22.26
CA LEU A 270 20.42 -3.94 -22.43
C LEU A 270 19.62 -5.21 -22.82
N ALA A 271 18.46 -5.45 -22.21
CA ALA A 271 17.59 -6.59 -22.55
C ALA A 271 16.93 -6.42 -23.93
N ALA A 272 16.50 -5.20 -24.28
CA ALA A 272 15.95 -4.88 -25.60
C ALA A 272 16.99 -5.02 -26.72
N ALA A 273 18.27 -4.83 -26.41
CA ALA A 273 19.37 -5.06 -27.35
C ALA A 273 19.69 -6.55 -27.59
N LEU A 274 19.17 -7.47 -26.77
CA LEU A 274 19.47 -8.91 -26.88
C LEU A 274 18.50 -9.66 -27.82
N SER A 275 17.22 -9.27 -27.89
CA SER A 275 16.24 -9.85 -28.83
C SER A 275 14.95 -9.04 -28.93
N GLU A 276 14.39 -8.90 -30.15
CA GLU A 276 13.06 -8.30 -30.38
C GLU A 276 11.94 -9.05 -29.64
N ALA A 277 12.07 -10.37 -29.50
CA ALA A 277 11.08 -11.20 -28.80
C ALA A 277 11.01 -10.87 -27.30
N ASP A 278 12.16 -10.64 -26.65
CA ASP A 278 12.24 -10.24 -25.25
C ASP A 278 11.70 -8.83 -25.04
N GLN A 279 11.93 -7.91 -25.98
CA GLN A 279 11.39 -6.55 -25.93
C GLN A 279 9.85 -6.54 -25.98
N VAL A 280 9.26 -7.34 -26.87
CA VAL A 280 7.80 -7.49 -26.97
C VAL A 280 7.23 -8.11 -25.69
N ALA A 281 7.87 -9.14 -25.14
CA ALA A 281 7.46 -9.77 -23.89
C ALA A 281 7.50 -8.76 -22.72
N GLN A 282 8.59 -8.00 -22.55
CA GLN A 282 8.71 -6.99 -21.50
C GLN A 282 7.68 -5.86 -21.63
N THR A 283 7.39 -5.44 -22.86
CA THR A 283 6.37 -4.41 -23.11
C THR A 283 4.97 -4.92 -22.75
N ALA A 284 4.61 -6.13 -23.19
CA ALA A 284 3.33 -6.75 -22.88
C ALA A 284 3.14 -6.95 -21.37
N LEU A 285 4.19 -7.37 -20.67
CA LEU A 285 4.18 -7.52 -19.20
C LEU A 285 4.07 -6.18 -18.49
N GLY A 286 4.77 -5.15 -18.96
CA GLY A 286 4.66 -3.79 -18.42
C GLY A 286 3.22 -3.29 -18.50
N THR A 287 2.56 -3.47 -19.63
CA THR A 287 1.13 -3.13 -19.80
C THR A 287 0.25 -3.93 -18.85
N SER A 288 0.44 -5.26 -18.78
CA SER A 288 -0.33 -6.13 -17.88
C SER A 288 -0.15 -5.77 -16.41
N ARG A 289 1.07 -5.42 -15.97
CA ARG A 289 1.33 -4.98 -14.58
C ARG A 289 0.61 -3.68 -14.25
N VAL A 290 0.59 -2.72 -15.17
CA VAL A 290 -0.16 -1.47 -15.00
C VAL A 290 -1.65 -1.77 -14.88
N ASP A 291 -2.21 -2.57 -15.79
CA ASP A 291 -3.63 -2.93 -15.77
C ASP A 291 -4.01 -3.62 -14.47
N ASN A 292 -3.21 -4.61 -14.03
CA ASN A 292 -3.42 -5.31 -12.77
C ASN A 292 -3.35 -4.35 -11.57
N GLY A 293 -2.37 -3.43 -11.56
CA GLY A 293 -2.26 -2.38 -10.54
C GLY A 293 -3.49 -1.47 -10.48
N ILE A 294 -4.05 -1.11 -11.63
CA ILE A 294 -5.29 -0.32 -11.74
C ILE A 294 -6.49 -1.11 -11.17
N TRP A 295 -6.65 -2.39 -11.55
CA TRP A 295 -7.72 -3.24 -11.01
C TRP A 295 -7.64 -3.36 -9.49
N VAL A 296 -6.45 -3.66 -8.95
CA VAL A 296 -6.23 -3.78 -7.50
C VAL A 296 -6.54 -2.45 -6.79
N LEU A 297 -6.15 -1.31 -7.38
CA LEU A 297 -6.42 0.02 -6.86
C LEU A 297 -7.93 0.27 -6.73
N PHE A 298 -8.68 0.10 -7.81
CA PHE A 298 -10.10 0.39 -7.83
C PHE A 298 -10.91 -0.57 -6.97
N VAL A 299 -10.65 -1.88 -7.09
CA VAL A 299 -11.38 -2.89 -6.32
C VAL A 299 -11.06 -2.78 -4.83
N GLY A 300 -9.80 -2.53 -4.45
CA GLY A 300 -9.42 -2.32 -3.05
C GLY A 300 -10.07 -1.08 -2.45
N ALA A 301 -10.10 0.03 -3.20
CA ALA A 301 -10.79 1.25 -2.78
C ALA A 301 -12.28 1.02 -2.57
N LEU A 302 -12.97 0.44 -3.57
CA LEU A 302 -14.40 0.15 -3.50
C LEU A 302 -14.74 -0.81 -2.36
N THR A 303 -13.98 -1.90 -2.22
CA THR A 303 -14.16 -2.87 -1.13
C THR A 303 -14.10 -2.19 0.23
N THR A 304 -13.07 -1.38 0.46
CA THR A 304 -12.88 -0.68 1.74
C THR A 304 -14.01 0.30 2.02
N LEU A 305 -14.45 1.04 1.01
CA LEU A 305 -15.56 2.00 1.13
C LEU A 305 -16.91 1.31 1.37
N ILE A 306 -17.19 0.20 0.69
CA ILE A 306 -18.42 -0.57 0.90
C ILE A 306 -18.47 -1.08 2.34
N VAL A 307 -17.39 -1.70 2.82
CA VAL A 307 -17.33 -2.22 4.19
C VAL A 307 -17.40 -1.09 5.22
N PHE A 308 -16.73 0.03 4.99
CA PHE A 308 -16.84 1.22 5.84
C PHE A 308 -18.27 1.79 5.85
N GLY A 309 -18.90 1.93 4.69
CA GLY A 309 -20.26 2.46 4.55
C GLY A 309 -21.29 1.62 5.31
N ARG A 310 -21.11 0.30 5.35
CA ARG A 310 -21.95 -0.62 6.16
C ARG A 310 -21.86 -0.37 7.67
N THR A 311 -20.88 0.41 8.13
CA THR A 311 -20.71 0.73 9.56
C THR A 311 -21.25 2.10 9.98
N LEU A 312 -21.76 2.91 9.05
CA LEU A 312 -22.18 4.29 9.36
C LEU A 312 -23.58 4.40 10.01
N GLY A 313 -24.35 3.31 10.08
CA GLY A 313 -25.68 3.28 10.72
C GLY A 313 -26.74 4.15 10.01
N PRO A 314 -28.03 3.96 10.29
CA PRO A 314 -29.07 4.89 9.86
C PRO A 314 -28.82 6.26 10.47
N ARG A 315 -29.04 7.35 9.72
CA ARG A 315 -29.09 8.68 10.33
C ARG A 315 -30.27 8.71 11.31
N PRO A 316 -30.10 9.26 12.53
CA PRO A 316 -31.24 9.56 13.38
C PRO A 316 -32.18 10.44 12.57
N VAL A 317 -33.44 10.03 12.42
CA VAL A 317 -34.49 10.92 11.95
C VAL A 317 -34.69 11.88 13.11
N GLU A 318 -34.33 13.15 12.93
CA GLU A 318 -34.78 14.19 13.86
C GLU A 318 -36.31 14.14 13.79
N GLU A 319 -36.95 13.74 14.89
CA GLU A 319 -38.40 13.83 15.04
C GLU A 319 -38.77 15.28 14.75
N GLU A 320 -39.42 15.53 13.61
CA GLU A 320 -39.99 16.83 13.29
C GLU A 320 -40.91 17.19 14.46
N ASP A 321 -40.58 18.29 15.15
CA ASP A 321 -41.38 18.85 16.22
C ASP A 321 -42.87 18.85 15.81
N GLU A 322 -43.65 17.95 16.39
CA GLU A 322 -45.10 17.96 16.26
C GLU A 322 -45.59 19.35 16.72
N PRO A 323 -46.24 20.14 15.85
CA PRO A 323 -46.79 21.41 16.29
C PRO A 323 -47.93 21.11 17.27
N ALA A 324 -47.70 21.45 18.55
CA ALA A 324 -48.71 21.37 19.59
C ALA A 324 -49.97 22.15 19.14
N SER A 325 -51.06 21.41 18.93
CA SER A 325 -52.40 21.92 18.65
C SER A 325 -53.07 22.52 19.87
#